data_AF-A0A3S5JQM9-F1
#
_entry.id   AF-A0A3S5JQM9-F1
#
_cell.length_a   1.000
_cell.length_b   1.000
_cell.length_c   1.000
_cell.angle_alpha   90.00
_cell.angle_beta   90.00
_cell.angle_gamma   90.00
#
_symmetry.space_group_name_H-M   'P 1'
#
loop_
_entity.id
_entity.type
_entity.pdbx_description
1 polymer ?
#
loop_
_entity_poly.entity_id
_entity_poly.type
_entity_poly.pdbx_seq_one_letter_code
_entity_poly.pdbx_strand_id
1 'polypeptide(L)'
;MKILNLRKLGPGLLFAGAAIGVSHLVQSTRAGADFGFGLLWAVIISVILKYPFFQFGSRFALATKMSLLDGYYKLGKIYLLIFFIISIGTIFTIQTAVTIVTASLATTVLGYSQNPVMLSTLIILLCFVMLLVGNYKFLDRFIKIIILALTLSTLIALFVALTKNSNSFNFSQVFPYKTSIIFLAALIGWMPAPLDISVWQSLWVLEKEKSNSISFDEGIFDFNVGYFGT
;
A
#
# COMPACT_ATOMS: atom_id res chain seq x y z
N MET A 1 17.91 -9.74 24.30
CA MET A 1 16.82 -9.71 23.29
C MET A 1 16.02 -8.44 23.53
N LYS A 2 16.21 -7.37 22.74
CA LYS A 2 15.44 -6.12 22.91
C LYS A 2 13.97 -6.45 22.66
N ILE A 3 13.11 -6.24 23.66
CA ILE A 3 11.66 -6.40 23.51
C ILE A 3 11.21 -5.35 22.49
N LEU A 4 10.86 -5.80 21.30
CA LEU A 4 10.37 -4.95 20.21
C LEU A 4 9.02 -4.37 20.63
N ASN A 5 8.94 -3.05 20.76
CA ASN A 5 7.79 -2.37 21.34
C ASN A 5 6.73 -2.10 20.25
N LEU A 6 5.65 -2.89 20.25
CA LEU A 6 4.52 -2.74 19.33
C LEU A 6 3.87 -1.34 19.38
N ARG A 7 4.06 -0.57 20.46
CA ARG A 7 3.57 0.83 20.55
C ARG A 7 4.30 1.79 19.62
N LYS A 8 5.51 1.44 19.16
CA LYS A 8 6.31 2.28 18.26
C LYS A 8 5.97 2.09 16.78
N LEU A 9 5.13 1.10 16.45
CA LEU A 9 4.65 0.92 15.08
C LEU A 9 3.90 2.17 14.61
N GLY A 10 4.12 2.58 13.37
CA GLY A 10 3.51 3.77 12.79
C GLY A 10 3.79 3.88 11.30
N PRO A 11 4.96 4.40 10.89
CA PRO A 11 5.33 4.54 9.47
C PRO A 11 5.13 3.26 8.66
N GLY A 12 5.55 2.09 9.15
CA GLY A 12 5.31 0.80 8.49
C GLY A 12 3.83 0.47 8.31
N LEU A 13 3.00 0.75 9.31
CA LEU A 13 1.55 0.57 9.17
C LEU A 13 0.95 1.61 8.20
N LEU A 14 1.45 2.84 8.16
CA LEU A 14 1.06 3.83 7.14
C LEU A 14 1.39 3.34 5.73
N PHE A 15 2.59 2.76 5.54
CA PHE A 15 2.95 2.09 4.29
C PHE A 15 1.96 0.98 3.95
N ALA A 16 1.64 0.12 4.91
CA ALA A 16 0.73 -0.99 4.67
C ALA A 16 -0.66 -0.51 4.25
N GLY A 17 -1.20 0.50 4.95
CA GLY A 17 -2.50 1.09 4.63
C GLY A 17 -2.53 1.79 3.27
N ALA A 18 -1.41 2.37 2.84
CA ALA A 18 -1.29 2.99 1.52
C ALA A 18 -1.04 1.98 0.39
N ALA A 19 -0.44 0.82 0.68
CA ALA A 19 -0.21 -0.25 -0.27
C ALA A 19 -1.44 -1.14 -0.50
N ILE A 20 -2.21 -1.42 0.57
CA ILE A 20 -3.44 -2.22 0.50
C ILE A 20 -4.56 -1.39 -0.11
N GLY A 21 -4.64 -1.39 -1.43
CA GLY A 21 -5.69 -0.73 -2.20
C GLY A 21 -6.11 -1.56 -3.40
N VAL A 22 -6.15 -0.92 -4.57
CA VAL A 22 -6.59 -1.53 -5.83
C VAL A 22 -5.76 -2.78 -6.18
N SER A 23 -4.45 -2.78 -5.89
CA SER A 23 -3.57 -3.94 -6.11
C SER A 23 -4.07 -5.19 -5.36
N HIS A 24 -4.44 -5.07 -4.09
CA HIS A 24 -4.81 -6.20 -3.25
C HIS A 24 -6.30 -6.55 -3.38
N LEU A 25 -7.18 -5.55 -3.35
CA LEU A 25 -8.64 -5.75 -3.34
C LEU A 25 -9.22 -6.06 -4.73
N VAL A 26 -8.58 -5.59 -5.80
CA VAL A 26 -9.05 -5.78 -7.17
C VAL A 26 -8.13 -6.68 -7.97
N GLN A 27 -6.82 -6.40 -8.03
CA GLN A 27 -5.93 -7.14 -8.91
C GLN A 27 -5.61 -8.54 -8.36
N SER A 28 -5.32 -8.69 -7.08
CA SER A 28 -5.06 -10.02 -6.48
C SER A 28 -6.30 -10.90 -6.43
N THR A 29 -7.49 -10.32 -6.14
CA THR A 29 -8.76 -11.06 -6.16
C THR A 29 -9.11 -11.50 -7.58
N ARG A 30 -8.92 -10.63 -8.57
CA ARG A 30 -9.06 -10.97 -9.99
C ARG A 30 -8.06 -12.02 -10.43
N ALA A 31 -6.80 -11.94 -10.03
CA ALA A 31 -5.80 -12.94 -10.34
C ALA A 31 -6.21 -14.32 -9.79
N GLY A 32 -6.75 -14.37 -8.57
CA GLY A 32 -7.31 -15.58 -7.98
C GLY A 32 -8.53 -16.12 -8.72
N ALA A 33 -9.42 -15.25 -9.20
CA ALA A 33 -10.61 -15.64 -9.96
C ALA A 33 -10.26 -16.15 -11.38
N ASP A 34 -9.37 -15.44 -12.09
CA ASP A 34 -9.03 -15.72 -13.48
C ASP A 34 -7.99 -16.87 -13.62
N PHE A 35 -7.10 -17.03 -12.64
CA PHE A 35 -5.96 -17.97 -12.72
C PHE A 35 -5.83 -18.92 -11.52
N GLY A 36 -6.71 -18.87 -10.52
CA GLY A 36 -6.56 -19.63 -9.28
C GLY A 36 -5.22 -19.32 -8.60
N PHE A 37 -4.46 -20.36 -8.26
CA PHE A 37 -3.10 -20.20 -7.72
C PHE A 37 -2.01 -20.07 -8.79
N GLY A 38 -2.39 -20.00 -10.08
CA GLY A 38 -1.46 -20.02 -11.20
C GLY A 38 -0.50 -18.83 -11.27
N LEU A 39 -0.88 -17.69 -10.67
CA LEU A 39 -0.06 -16.47 -10.60
C LEU A 39 0.59 -16.23 -9.24
N LEU A 40 0.56 -17.20 -8.34
CA LEU A 40 1.15 -17.06 -7.00
C LEU A 40 2.64 -16.69 -7.07
N TRP A 41 3.38 -17.30 -8.00
CA TRP A 41 4.77 -16.97 -8.29
C TRP A 41 4.98 -15.47 -8.60
N ALA A 42 4.09 -14.88 -9.40
CA ALA A 42 4.21 -13.50 -9.85
C ALA A 42 4.02 -12.53 -8.67
N VAL A 43 3.05 -12.82 -7.80
CA VAL A 43 2.80 -12.04 -6.58
C VAL A 43 4.02 -12.09 -5.65
N ILE A 44 4.52 -13.30 -5.37
CA ILE A 44 5.67 -13.50 -4.47
C ILE A 44 6.92 -12.79 -5.02
N ILE A 45 7.23 -12.96 -6.30
CA ILE A 45 8.38 -12.30 -6.93
C ILE A 45 8.25 -10.78 -6.87
N SER A 46 7.06 -10.23 -7.10
CA SER A 46 6.83 -8.78 -7.04
C SER A 46 7.13 -8.21 -5.66
N VAL A 47 6.70 -8.91 -4.61
CA VAL A 47 6.95 -8.52 -3.22
C VAL A 47 8.43 -8.68 -2.86
N ILE A 48 9.10 -9.76 -3.26
CA ILE A 48 10.52 -9.96 -2.95
C ILE A 48 11.41 -8.94 -3.67
N LEU A 49 11.21 -8.75 -4.98
CA LEU A 49 12.07 -7.89 -5.79
C LEU A 49 12.00 -6.42 -5.37
N LYS A 50 10.82 -5.96 -4.95
CA LYS A 50 10.63 -4.54 -4.61
C LYS A 50 10.97 -4.21 -3.16
N TYR A 51 11.06 -5.21 -2.27
CA TYR A 51 11.41 -5.01 -0.86
C TYR A 51 12.60 -4.06 -0.64
N PRO A 52 13.78 -4.24 -1.28
CA PRO A 52 14.91 -3.35 -1.04
C PRO A 52 14.59 -1.89 -1.39
N PHE A 53 13.87 -1.63 -2.48
CA PHE A 53 13.51 -0.28 -2.93
C PHE A 53 12.62 0.44 -1.93
N PHE A 54 11.67 -0.25 -1.31
CA PHE A 54 10.84 0.33 -0.26
C PHE A 54 11.59 0.47 1.07
N GLN A 55 12.43 -0.50 1.42
CA GLN A 55 13.23 -0.45 2.65
C GLN A 55 14.17 0.76 2.65
N PHE A 56 14.67 1.18 1.47
CA PHE A 56 15.50 2.37 1.34
C PHE A 56 14.82 3.64 1.86
N GLY A 57 13.49 3.77 1.75
CA GLY A 57 12.76 4.91 2.32
C GLY A 57 12.99 5.06 3.82
N SER A 58 12.70 4.00 4.58
CA SER A 58 12.91 3.99 6.04
C SER A 58 14.38 4.03 6.41
N ARG A 59 15.21 3.21 5.74
CA ARG A 59 16.64 3.08 6.05
C ARG A 59 17.41 4.38 5.83
N PHE A 60 17.12 5.08 4.74
CA PHE A 60 17.75 6.38 4.43
C PHE A 60 17.38 7.42 5.49
N ALA A 61 16.09 7.54 5.83
CA ALA A 61 15.61 8.49 6.84
C ALA A 61 16.21 8.22 8.22
N LEU A 62 16.26 6.96 8.65
CA LEU A 62 16.82 6.57 9.95
C LEU A 62 18.33 6.87 10.04
N ALA A 63 19.08 6.58 8.97
CA ALA A 63 20.53 6.73 8.95
C ALA A 63 20.99 8.18 8.80
N THR A 64 20.27 8.97 7.99
CA THR A 64 20.72 10.31 7.61
C THR A 64 19.95 11.44 8.29
N LYS A 65 18.81 11.14 8.92
CA LYS A 65 17.84 12.12 9.44
C LYS A 65 17.33 13.09 8.37
N MET A 66 17.36 12.67 7.11
CA MET A 66 16.88 13.40 5.94
C MET A 66 15.87 12.58 5.15
N SER A 67 14.94 13.24 4.46
CA SER A 67 13.98 12.55 3.60
C SER A 67 14.63 12.17 2.27
N LEU A 68 14.03 11.25 1.52
CA LEU A 68 14.49 10.95 0.17
C LEU A 68 14.42 12.17 -0.76
N LEU A 69 13.50 13.12 -0.52
CA LEU A 69 13.45 14.39 -1.25
C LEU A 69 14.69 15.25 -0.99
N ASP A 70 15.12 15.34 0.27
CA ASP A 70 16.36 16.02 0.63
C ASP A 70 17.57 15.30 0.00
N GLY A 71 17.52 13.97 -0.05
CA GLY A 71 18.51 13.15 -0.75
C GLY A 71 18.60 13.47 -2.25
N TYR A 72 17.46 13.53 -2.95
CA TYR A 72 17.41 13.92 -4.35
C TYR A 72 17.92 15.35 -4.56
N TYR A 73 17.54 16.28 -3.68
CA TYR A 73 18.04 17.64 -3.75
C TYR A 73 19.57 17.72 -3.56
N LYS A 74 20.14 16.93 -2.65
CA LYS A 74 21.60 16.83 -2.43
C LYS A 74 22.35 16.24 -3.62
N LEU A 75 21.76 15.29 -4.34
CA LEU A 75 22.32 14.77 -5.59
C LEU A 75 22.27 15.80 -6.72
N GLY A 76 21.25 16.67 -6.71
CA GLY A 76 21.11 17.78 -7.64
C GLY A 76 19.65 18.08 -7.95
N LYS A 77 19.36 19.36 -8.25
CA LYS A 77 18.00 19.85 -8.52
C LYS A 77 17.29 19.09 -9.65
N ILE A 78 18.05 18.53 -10.60
CA ILE A 78 17.50 17.74 -11.70
C ILE A 78 16.77 16.48 -11.22
N TYR A 79 17.27 15.78 -10.20
CA TYR A 79 16.65 14.57 -9.68
C TYR A 79 15.33 14.89 -8.96
N LEU A 80 15.30 16.00 -8.23
CA LEU A 80 14.07 16.50 -7.62
C LEU A 80 13.04 16.90 -8.69
N LEU A 81 13.48 17.53 -9.78
CA LEU A 81 12.62 17.89 -10.91
C LEU A 81 12.06 16.65 -11.62
N ILE A 82 12.89 15.63 -11.86
CA ILE A 82 12.44 14.35 -12.44
C ILE A 82 11.40 13.70 -11.53
N PHE A 83 11.65 13.62 -10.22
CA PHE A 83 10.67 13.09 -9.27
C PHE A 83 9.37 13.89 -9.28
N PHE A 84 9.46 15.21 -9.34
CA PHE A 84 8.28 16.08 -9.41
C PHE A 84 7.45 15.84 -10.69
N ILE A 85 8.10 15.76 -11.85
CA ILE A 85 7.42 15.49 -13.13
C ILE A 85 6.73 14.12 -13.11
N ILE A 86 7.42 13.08 -12.62
CA ILE A 86 6.83 11.74 -12.47
C ILE A 86 5.64 11.78 -11.53
N SER A 87 5.78 12.42 -10.37
CA SER A 87 4.71 12.52 -9.36
C SER A 87 3.47 13.23 -9.89
N ILE A 88 3.63 14.36 -10.59
CA ILE A 88 2.52 15.07 -11.21
C ILE A 88 1.87 14.24 -12.32
N GLY A 89 2.67 13.50 -13.10
CA GLY A 89 2.16 12.62 -14.15
C GLY A 89 1.36 11.43 -13.62
N THR A 90 1.69 10.91 -12.43
CA THR A 90 1.06 9.71 -11.87
C THR A 90 -0.09 10.00 -10.90
N ILE A 91 -0.04 11.13 -10.17
CA ILE A 91 -0.96 11.37 -9.04
C ILE A 91 -2.43 11.38 -9.45
N PHE A 92 -2.78 11.95 -10.61
CA PHE A 92 -4.16 11.99 -11.09
C PHE A 92 -4.68 10.59 -11.42
N THR A 93 -3.84 9.75 -12.02
CA THR A 93 -4.18 8.36 -12.36
C THR A 93 -4.35 7.52 -11.10
N ILE A 94 -3.42 7.62 -10.13
CA ILE A 94 -3.50 6.94 -8.83
C ILE A 94 -4.77 7.38 -8.11
N GLN A 95 -5.02 8.69 -8.00
CA GLN A 95 -6.16 9.23 -7.29
C GLN A 95 -7.48 8.79 -7.93
N THR A 96 -7.58 8.82 -9.26
CA THR A 96 -8.77 8.38 -9.99
C THR A 96 -9.02 6.89 -9.77
N ALA A 97 -7.97 6.05 -9.87
CA ALA A 97 -8.09 4.61 -9.68
C ALA A 97 -8.56 4.25 -8.27
N VAL A 98 -7.95 4.84 -7.24
CA VAL A 98 -8.31 4.56 -5.84
C VAL A 98 -9.73 5.02 -5.55
N THR A 99 -10.09 6.25 -5.92
CA THR A 99 -11.41 6.83 -5.57
C THR A 99 -12.56 6.18 -6.30
N ILE A 100 -12.43 5.88 -7.61
CA ILE A 100 -13.46 5.19 -8.37
C ILE A 100 -13.67 3.77 -7.83
N VAL A 101 -12.59 3.05 -7.50
CA VAL A 101 -12.70 1.71 -6.92
C VAL A 101 -13.38 1.76 -5.56
N THR A 102 -13.01 2.71 -4.70
CA THR A 102 -13.69 2.90 -3.40
C THR A 102 -15.16 3.22 -3.58
N ALA A 103 -15.51 4.14 -4.48
CA ALA A 103 -16.90 4.48 -4.78
C ALA A 103 -17.68 3.27 -5.31
N SER A 104 -17.08 2.49 -6.21
CA SER A 104 -17.71 1.29 -6.80
C SER A 104 -17.92 0.17 -5.78
N LEU A 105 -16.99 0.00 -4.83
CA LEU A 105 -17.18 -0.91 -3.69
C LEU A 105 -18.27 -0.42 -2.75
N ALA A 106 -18.32 0.89 -2.48
CA ALA A 106 -19.35 1.47 -1.63
C ALA A 106 -20.75 1.34 -2.24
N THR A 107 -20.92 1.57 -3.55
CA THR A 107 -22.23 1.39 -4.22
C THR A 107 -22.68 -0.06 -4.21
N THR A 108 -21.78 -1.02 -4.43
CA THR A 108 -22.10 -2.45 -4.41
C THR A 108 -22.49 -2.95 -3.02
N VAL A 109 -21.81 -2.49 -1.97
CA VAL A 109 -22.09 -2.92 -0.57
C VAL A 109 -23.30 -2.20 0.02
N LEU A 110 -23.45 -0.89 -0.20
CA LEU A 110 -24.54 -0.10 0.38
C LEU A 110 -25.84 -0.16 -0.42
N GLY A 111 -25.82 -0.78 -1.61
CA GLY A 111 -27.00 -0.90 -2.49
C GLY A 111 -27.48 0.44 -3.06
N TYR A 112 -26.67 1.50 -2.98
CA TYR A 112 -27.03 2.83 -3.48
C TYR A 112 -26.63 2.99 -4.95
N SER A 113 -27.61 3.29 -5.81
CA SER A 113 -27.45 3.53 -7.25
C SER A 113 -26.96 4.94 -7.61
N GLN A 114 -26.14 5.55 -6.76
CA GLN A 114 -25.56 6.87 -7.03
C GLN A 114 -24.50 6.78 -8.13
N ASN A 115 -24.36 7.86 -8.92
CA ASN A 115 -23.31 7.97 -9.92
C ASN A 115 -21.92 7.81 -9.24
N PRO A 116 -21.08 6.84 -9.63
CA PRO A 116 -19.77 6.62 -9.03
C PRO A 116 -18.90 7.88 -9.01
N VAL A 117 -19.04 8.77 -10.01
CA VAL A 117 -18.33 10.05 -10.06
C VAL A 117 -18.74 10.96 -8.91
N MET A 118 -20.04 11.12 -8.66
CA MET A 118 -20.54 11.95 -7.56
C MET A 118 -20.08 11.41 -6.20
N LEU A 119 -20.17 10.09 -6.00
CA LEU A 119 -19.69 9.47 -4.77
C LEU A 119 -18.17 9.62 -4.61
N SER A 120 -17.40 9.49 -5.70
CA SER A 120 -15.95 9.71 -5.68
C SER A 120 -15.61 11.15 -5.28
N THR A 121 -16.32 12.15 -5.80
CA THR A 121 -16.13 13.55 -5.41
C THR A 121 -16.42 13.79 -3.93
N LEU A 122 -17.48 13.16 -3.40
CA LEU A 122 -17.84 13.25 -1.99
C LEU A 122 -16.78 12.60 -1.08
N ILE A 123 -16.26 11.43 -1.47
CA ILE A 123 -15.17 10.75 -0.75
C ILE A 123 -13.92 11.63 -0.71
N ILE A 124 -13.51 12.22 -1.85
CA ILE A 124 -12.35 13.12 -1.91
C ILE A 124 -12.55 14.32 -0.98
N LEU A 125 -13.72 14.95 -1.03
CA LEU A 125 -14.03 16.12 -0.20
C LEU A 125 -13.99 15.76 1.29
N LEU A 126 -14.52 14.61 1.68
CA LEU A 126 -14.46 14.12 3.06
C LEU A 126 -13.02 13.88 3.51
N CYS A 127 -12.20 13.20 2.69
CA CYS A 127 -10.78 12.99 2.97
C CYS A 127 -10.02 14.32 3.09
N PHE A 128 -10.33 15.29 2.23
CA PHE A 128 -9.73 16.62 2.28
C PHE A 128 -10.05 17.35 3.59
N VAL A 129 -11.33 17.39 4.00
CA VAL A 129 -11.74 17.99 5.27
C VAL A 129 -11.10 17.28 6.46
N MET A 130 -11.03 15.95 6.43
CA MET A 130 -10.40 15.15 7.49
C MET A 130 -8.90 15.48 7.62
N LEU A 131 -8.20 15.70 6.50
CA LEU A 131 -6.79 16.07 6.50
C LEU A 131 -6.55 17.53 6.95
N LEU A 132 -7.47 18.45 6.67
CA LEU A 132 -7.36 19.84 7.16
C LEU A 132 -7.47 19.93 8.68
N VAL A 133 -8.31 19.09 9.30
CA VAL A 133 -8.55 19.08 10.74
C VAL A 133 -7.59 18.14 11.48
N GLY A 134 -7.14 17.07 10.83
CA GLY A 134 -6.38 15.98 11.45
C GLY A 134 -4.88 16.24 11.54
N ASN A 135 -4.31 16.13 12.74
CA ASN A 135 -2.86 16.04 12.93
C ASN A 135 -2.33 14.63 12.60
N TYR A 136 -1.02 14.46 12.38
CA TYR A 136 -0.40 13.14 12.13
C TYR A 136 -0.80 12.05 13.16
N LYS A 137 -0.96 12.43 14.44
CA LYS A 137 -1.41 11.51 15.50
C LYS A 137 -2.81 10.92 15.26
N PHE A 138 -3.72 11.71 14.67
CA PHE A 138 -5.05 11.24 14.30
C PHE A 138 -4.95 10.23 13.16
N LEU A 139 -4.19 10.55 12.12
CA LEU A 139 -3.95 9.69 10.96
C LEU A 139 -3.31 8.35 11.36
N ASP A 140 -2.25 8.36 12.18
CA ASP A 140 -1.58 7.15 12.69
C ASP A 140 -2.55 6.23 13.44
N ARG A 141 -3.41 6.80 14.30
CA ARG A 141 -4.40 6.01 15.06
C ARG A 141 -5.50 5.45 14.15
N PHE A 142 -5.98 6.26 13.22
CA PHE A 142 -7.06 5.88 12.32
C PHE A 142 -6.65 4.74 11.37
N ILE A 143 -5.44 4.84 10.77
CA ILE A 143 -4.93 3.82 9.86
C ILE A 143 -4.71 2.48 10.57
N LYS A 144 -4.26 2.49 11.83
CA LYS A 144 -4.16 1.26 12.64
C LYS A 144 -5.49 0.52 12.77
N ILE A 145 -6.57 1.27 13.02
CA ILE A 145 -7.92 0.70 13.12
C ILE A 145 -8.33 0.10 11.78
N ILE A 146 -8.13 0.83 10.68
CA ILE A 146 -8.50 0.36 9.33
C ILE A 146 -7.74 -0.93 8.97
N ILE A 147 -6.42 -0.96 9.13
CA ILE A 147 -5.60 -2.13 8.78
C ILE A 147 -5.98 -3.33 9.64
N LEU A 148 -6.21 -3.12 10.94
CA LEU A 148 -6.63 -4.19 11.82
C LEU A 148 -8.01 -4.73 11.41
N ALA A 149 -8.96 -3.86 11.09
CA ALA A 149 -10.27 -4.29 10.60
C ALA A 149 -10.17 -5.04 9.26
N LEU A 150 -9.36 -4.53 8.33
CA LEU A 150 -9.15 -5.14 7.02
C LEU A 150 -8.51 -6.52 7.14
N THR A 151 -7.43 -6.65 7.91
CA THR A 151 -6.75 -7.93 8.15
C THR A 151 -7.66 -8.96 8.82
N LEU A 152 -8.45 -8.56 9.83
CA LEU A 152 -9.46 -9.44 10.42
C LEU A 152 -10.50 -9.88 9.39
N SER A 153 -11.01 -8.95 8.58
CA SER A 153 -12.03 -9.26 7.57
C SER A 153 -11.51 -10.20 6.49
N THR A 154 -10.26 -10.05 6.04
CA THR A 154 -9.64 -10.92 5.03
C THR A 154 -9.35 -12.30 5.59
N LEU A 155 -8.92 -12.41 6.85
CA LEU A 155 -8.74 -13.70 7.53
C LEU A 155 -10.07 -14.45 7.70
N ILE A 156 -11.13 -13.75 8.08
CA ILE A 156 -12.48 -14.33 8.17
C ILE A 156 -12.94 -14.81 6.79
N ALA A 157 -12.79 -13.98 5.75
CA ALA A 157 -13.13 -14.35 4.38
C ALA A 157 -12.35 -15.58 3.89
N LEU A 158 -11.05 -15.66 4.20
CA LEU A 158 -10.20 -16.81 3.90
C LEU A 158 -10.70 -18.06 4.61
N PHE A 159 -11.00 -17.98 5.92
CA PHE A 159 -11.50 -19.13 6.69
C PHE A 159 -12.84 -19.64 6.16
N VAL A 160 -13.76 -18.73 5.82
CA VAL A 160 -15.05 -19.08 5.19
C VAL A 160 -14.82 -19.73 3.82
N ALA A 161 -13.90 -19.20 3.00
CA ALA A 161 -13.57 -19.78 1.71
C ALA A 161 -12.98 -21.19 1.84
N LEU A 162 -12.07 -21.42 2.80
CA LEU A 162 -11.48 -22.73 3.05
C LEU A 162 -12.52 -23.76 3.54
N THR A 163 -13.43 -23.36 4.41
CA THR A 163 -14.45 -24.26 4.97
C THR A 163 -15.57 -24.59 3.99
N LYS A 164 -15.92 -23.68 3.08
CA LYS A 164 -16.94 -23.89 2.05
C LYS A 164 -16.40 -24.51 0.77
N ASN A 165 -15.09 -24.53 0.57
CA ASN A 165 -14.50 -25.10 -0.63
C ASN A 165 -14.42 -26.63 -0.51
N SER A 166 -15.21 -27.34 -1.31
CA SER A 166 -15.18 -28.79 -1.42
C SER A 166 -14.18 -29.30 -2.46
N ASN A 167 -13.59 -28.41 -3.27
CA ASN A 167 -12.69 -28.78 -4.36
C ASN A 167 -11.24 -28.85 -3.88
N SER A 168 -10.45 -29.72 -4.50
CA SER A 168 -9.01 -29.76 -4.28
C SER A 168 -8.34 -28.49 -4.79
N PHE A 169 -7.29 -28.05 -4.09
CA PHE A 169 -6.49 -26.91 -4.53
C PHE A 169 -5.55 -27.34 -5.66
N ASN A 170 -5.59 -26.61 -6.78
CA ASN A 170 -4.60 -26.75 -7.83
C ASN A 170 -3.56 -25.63 -7.74
N PHE A 171 -2.33 -25.99 -7.42
CA PHE A 171 -1.19 -25.07 -7.30
C PHE A 171 -0.31 -25.02 -8.56
N SER A 172 -0.77 -25.56 -9.69
CA SER A 172 -0.04 -25.49 -10.95
C SER A 172 0.20 -24.03 -11.34
N GLN A 173 1.47 -23.63 -11.42
CA GLN A 173 1.85 -22.28 -11.83
C GLN A 173 1.65 -22.12 -13.35
N VAL A 174 1.18 -20.95 -13.77
CA VAL A 174 0.85 -20.65 -15.16
C VAL A 174 1.62 -19.41 -15.60
N PHE A 175 2.14 -19.46 -16.82
CA PHE A 175 2.63 -18.28 -17.52
C PHE A 175 1.56 -17.80 -18.51
N PRO A 176 0.95 -16.61 -18.30
CA PRO A 176 -0.08 -16.07 -19.18
C PRO A 176 0.37 -15.88 -20.62
N TYR A 177 -0.56 -16.08 -21.57
CA TYR A 177 -0.33 -15.86 -23.00
C TYR A 177 -1.30 -14.82 -23.58
N LYS A 178 -0.92 -14.20 -24.71
CA LYS A 178 -1.70 -13.15 -25.41
C LYS A 178 -2.08 -11.97 -24.49
N THR A 179 -3.36 -11.58 -24.43
CA THR A 179 -3.86 -10.41 -23.69
C THR A 179 -3.61 -10.51 -22.18
N SER A 180 -3.51 -11.71 -21.64
CA SER A 180 -3.26 -11.95 -20.22
C SER A 180 -1.85 -11.56 -19.78
N ILE A 181 -0.91 -11.37 -20.72
CA ILE A 181 0.44 -10.86 -20.40
C ILE A 181 0.40 -9.38 -19.95
N ILE A 182 -0.57 -8.62 -20.47
CA ILE A 182 -0.79 -7.22 -20.07
C ILE A 182 -1.31 -7.17 -18.63
N PHE A 183 -2.19 -8.09 -18.27
CA PHE A 183 -2.66 -8.26 -16.89
C PHE A 183 -1.51 -8.64 -15.96
N LEU A 184 -0.65 -9.59 -16.35
CA LEU A 184 0.54 -9.96 -15.57
C LEU A 184 1.47 -8.76 -15.34
N ALA A 185 1.75 -7.99 -16.40
CA ALA A 185 2.60 -6.81 -16.30
C ALA A 185 2.00 -5.75 -15.37
N ALA A 186 0.68 -5.53 -15.44
CA ALA A 186 -0.02 -4.63 -14.53
C ALA A 186 0.01 -5.12 -13.08
N LEU A 187 -0.22 -6.43 -12.85
CA LEU A 187 -0.18 -7.06 -11.53
C LEU A 187 1.19 -6.90 -10.88
N ILE A 188 2.26 -7.29 -11.59
CA ILE A 188 3.65 -7.17 -11.08
C ILE A 188 4.05 -5.69 -10.93
N GLY A 189 3.65 -4.85 -11.88
CA GLY A 189 3.95 -3.42 -11.88
C GLY A 189 3.41 -2.69 -10.67
N TRP A 190 2.18 -3.01 -10.24
CA TRP A 190 1.51 -2.34 -9.12
C TRP A 190 1.71 -3.01 -7.76
N MET A 191 1.98 -4.32 -7.70
CA MET A 191 2.13 -5.04 -6.44
C MET A 191 3.53 -4.81 -5.81
N PRO A 192 3.67 -4.58 -4.50
CA PRO A 192 2.59 -4.27 -3.55
C PRO A 192 2.09 -2.81 -3.66
N ALA A 193 2.98 -1.89 -4.04
CA ALA A 193 2.67 -0.47 -4.22
C ALA A 193 3.53 0.17 -5.35
N PRO A 194 3.19 1.39 -5.78
CA PRO A 194 4.08 2.27 -6.56
C PRO A 194 5.36 2.62 -5.80
N LEU A 195 6.50 2.71 -6.50
CA LEU A 195 7.82 2.90 -5.86
C LEU A 195 8.02 4.29 -5.21
N ASP A 196 7.26 5.29 -5.63
CA ASP A 196 7.28 6.66 -5.08
C ASP A 196 6.82 6.73 -3.61
N ILE A 197 6.04 5.76 -3.14
CA ILE A 197 5.65 5.63 -1.73
C ILE A 197 6.87 5.52 -0.79
N SER A 198 8.02 5.06 -1.29
CA SER A 198 9.27 5.02 -0.50
C SER A 198 9.68 6.41 -0.02
N VAL A 199 9.38 7.46 -0.81
CA VAL A 199 9.58 8.85 -0.44
C VAL A 199 8.67 9.25 0.71
N TRP A 200 7.39 8.87 0.65
CA TRP A 200 6.43 9.16 1.72
C TRP A 200 6.82 8.43 3.00
N GLN A 201 7.27 7.20 2.89
CA GLN A 201 7.78 6.43 4.01
C GLN A 201 8.95 7.13 4.71
N SER A 202 9.89 7.70 3.94
CA SER A 202 11.00 8.47 4.50
C SER A 202 10.51 9.69 5.30
N LEU A 203 9.47 10.38 4.82
CA LEU A 203 8.87 11.53 5.51
C LEU A 203 8.14 11.11 6.79
N TRP A 204 7.35 10.04 6.75
CA TRP A 204 6.63 9.54 7.92
C TRP A 204 7.57 9.06 9.03
N VAL A 205 8.70 8.46 8.68
CA VAL A 205 9.74 8.09 9.65
C VAL A 205 10.30 9.33 10.36
N LEU A 206 10.62 10.39 9.63
CA LEU A 206 11.11 11.64 10.23
C LEU A 206 10.04 12.34 11.07
N GLU A 207 8.79 12.31 10.65
CA GLU A 207 7.70 12.90 11.42
C GLU A 207 7.45 12.14 12.73
N LYS A 208 7.54 10.80 12.68
CA LYS A 208 7.45 9.96 13.87
C LYS A 208 8.58 10.25 14.85
N GLU A 209 9.82 10.39 14.35
CA GLU A 209 11.01 10.76 15.14
C GLU A 209 10.82 12.06 15.94
N LYS A 210 10.13 13.07 15.40
CA LYS A 210 9.84 14.32 16.12
C LYS A 210 8.97 14.09 17.36
N SER A 211 8.10 13.09 17.32
CA SER A 211 7.16 12.79 18.41
C SER A 211 7.70 11.76 19.40
N ASN A 212 8.49 10.79 18.93
CA ASN A 212 9.05 9.69 19.70
C ASN A 212 10.36 9.26 19.06
N SER A 213 11.44 9.14 19.85
CA SER A 213 12.69 8.61 19.35
C SER A 213 12.60 7.10 19.04
N ILE A 214 13.04 6.76 17.84
CA ILE A 214 13.04 5.43 17.23
C ILE A 214 14.51 5.07 16.95
N SER A 215 14.94 3.93 17.48
CA SER A 215 16.24 3.39 17.10
C SER A 215 16.20 2.84 15.66
N PHE A 216 17.37 2.70 15.04
CA PHE A 216 17.47 2.14 13.69
C PHE A 216 16.79 0.77 13.57
N ASP A 217 17.04 -0.14 14.50
CA ASP A 217 16.45 -1.49 14.50
C ASP A 217 14.92 -1.46 14.66
N GLU A 218 14.41 -0.56 15.51
CA GLU A 218 12.96 -0.40 15.71
C GLU A 218 12.28 0.15 14.44
N GLY A 219 12.91 1.09 13.74
CA GLY A 219 12.37 1.66 12.51
C GLY A 219 12.41 0.67 11.34
N ILE A 220 13.47 -0.14 11.23
CA ILE A 220 13.52 -1.22 10.25
C ILE A 220 12.51 -2.32 10.58
N PHE A 221 12.35 -2.67 11.85
CA PHE A 221 11.32 -3.61 12.28
C PHE A 221 9.92 -3.11 11.95
N ASP A 222 9.60 -1.85 12.27
CA ASP A 222 8.32 -1.22 11.92
C ASP A 222 8.05 -1.29 10.42
N PHE A 223 9.03 -0.92 9.59
CA PHE A 223 8.91 -1.06 8.15
C PHE A 223 8.65 -2.51 7.71
N ASN A 224 9.37 -3.49 8.26
CA ASN A 224 9.21 -4.90 7.89
C ASN A 224 7.83 -5.43 8.26
N VAL A 225 7.32 -5.10 9.44
CA VAL A 225 5.96 -5.45 9.86
C VAL A 225 4.95 -4.85 8.89
N GLY A 226 5.13 -3.59 8.52
CA GLY A 226 4.31 -2.93 7.51
C GLY A 226 4.35 -3.62 6.15
N TYR A 227 5.55 -3.85 5.65
CA TYR A 227 5.78 -4.41 4.31
C TYR A 227 5.29 -5.85 4.14
N PHE A 228 5.55 -6.71 5.12
CA PHE A 228 5.09 -8.11 5.07
C PHE A 228 3.63 -8.25 5.52
N GLY A 229 3.06 -7.20 6.12
CA GLY A 229 1.65 -7.14 6.50
C GLY A 229 0.70 -6.71 5.39
N THR A 230 1.21 -6.27 4.24
CA THR A 230 0.42 -6.00 3.02
C THR A 230 0.10 -7.28 2.26
#